data_AF-A0A1H1QDP3-F1
#
_entry.id   AF-A0A1H1QDP3-F1
#
_cell.length_a   1.000
_cell.length_b   1.000
_cell.length_c   1.000
_cell.angle_alpha   90.00
_cell.angle_beta   90.00
_cell.angle_gamma   90.00
#
_symmetry.space_group_name_H-M   'P 1'
#
loop_
_entity.id
_entity.type
_entity.pdbx_description
1 polymer ?
#
loop_
_entity_poly.entity_id
_entity_poly.type
_entity_poly.pdbx_seq_one_letter_code
_entity_poly.pdbx_strand_id
1 'polypeptide(L)'
;MKTFGRFLLVGTMLLARCAWATEPSPVAFAKSVVSERGSQTFATVSYPDKSLIVEFRLEPYSAGKATAVRAFGEITKKIAQGAFSKFPKIKSVQLIGNLALRDKHGNDTVDRAVMVKFSKVNAATIKWEDVDPANVVEIADKHWILPELSADKK
;
A
#
# COMPACT_ATOMS: atom_id res chain seq x y z
N MET A 1 60.61 -38.70 25.10
CA MET A 1 60.18 -39.03 23.72
C MET A 1 58.72 -38.58 23.60
N LYS A 2 58.44 -37.30 23.28
CA LYS A 2 58.16 -36.70 21.95
C LYS A 2 57.06 -37.39 21.14
N THR A 3 56.02 -36.58 20.81
CA THR A 3 54.96 -36.69 19.76
C THR A 3 53.91 -37.79 19.96
N PHE A 4 52.60 -37.60 19.79
CA PHE A 4 51.75 -36.76 18.92
C PHE A 4 50.49 -36.33 19.73
N GLY A 5 49.74 -35.27 19.44
CA GLY A 5 49.59 -34.47 18.23
C GLY A 5 48.11 -34.13 18.06
N ARG A 6 47.76 -32.87 18.39
CA ARG A 6 46.69 -32.04 17.81
C ARG A 6 45.22 -32.48 17.95
N PHE A 7 44.57 -31.76 18.87
CA PHE A 7 43.22 -31.22 18.73
C PHE A 7 42.83 -30.92 17.28
N LEU A 8 41.66 -31.40 16.86
CA LEU A 8 40.91 -30.79 15.77
C LEU A 8 39.43 -30.87 16.10
N LEU A 9 38.93 -29.75 16.62
CA LEU A 9 37.53 -29.37 16.67
C LEU A 9 36.93 -29.58 15.27
N VAL A 10 36.02 -30.55 15.14
CA VAL A 10 35.14 -30.61 13.98
C VAL A 10 34.14 -29.47 14.17
N GLY A 11 34.43 -28.38 13.46
CA GLY A 11 33.69 -27.14 13.48
C GLY A 11 32.22 -27.37 13.14
N THR A 12 31.39 -26.81 14.02
CA THR A 12 30.10 -26.20 13.74
C THR A 12 29.97 -25.71 12.28
N MET A 13 29.32 -26.50 11.44
CA MET A 13 28.72 -25.98 10.22
C MET A 13 27.41 -25.29 10.62
N LEU A 14 27.53 -24.12 11.27
CA LEU A 14 26.44 -23.16 11.31
C LEU A 14 26.19 -22.78 9.85
N LEU A 15 25.17 -23.38 9.24
CA LEU A 15 24.48 -22.77 8.12
C LEU A 15 23.82 -21.51 8.67
N ALA A 16 24.63 -20.45 8.81
CA ALA A 16 24.15 -19.11 8.66
C ALA A 16 23.61 -19.03 7.23
N ARG A 17 22.37 -19.51 7.05
CA ARG A 17 21.50 -18.93 6.05
C ARG A 17 21.51 -17.46 6.42
N CYS A 18 22.29 -16.68 5.67
CA CYS A 18 21.98 -15.31 5.40
C CYS A 18 20.54 -15.32 4.88
N ALA A 19 19.58 -15.35 5.79
CA ALA A 19 18.34 -14.63 5.60
C ALA A 19 18.80 -13.18 5.48
N TRP A 20 19.24 -12.81 4.28
CA TRP A 20 18.99 -11.47 3.80
C TRP A 20 17.48 -11.34 3.88
N ALA A 21 17.00 -10.90 5.04
CA ALA A 21 15.80 -10.12 5.10
C ALA A 21 16.12 -8.92 4.21
N THR A 22 15.91 -9.08 2.90
CA THR A 22 15.84 -7.96 1.98
C THR A 22 14.86 -7.03 2.63
N GLU A 23 15.37 -5.90 3.17
CA GLU A 23 14.51 -4.91 3.78
C GLU A 23 13.35 -4.69 2.80
N PRO A 24 12.10 -4.92 3.22
CA PRO A 24 10.99 -4.95 2.29
C PRO A 24 10.96 -3.58 1.62
N SER A 25 11.18 -3.51 0.31
CA SER A 25 11.21 -2.23 -0.38
C SER A 25 9.87 -1.50 -0.22
N PRO A 26 9.81 -0.15 -0.35
CA PRO A 26 8.54 0.59 -0.35
C PRO A 26 7.49 -0.02 -1.28
N VAL A 27 7.95 -0.52 -2.43
CA VAL A 27 7.14 -1.20 -3.43
C VAL A 27 6.62 -2.54 -2.91
N ALA A 28 7.49 -3.37 -2.34
CA ALA A 28 7.11 -4.68 -1.79
C ALA A 28 6.12 -4.54 -0.62
N PHE A 29 6.33 -3.55 0.24
CA PHE A 29 5.41 -3.22 1.33
C PHE A 29 4.03 -2.79 0.83
N ALA A 30 3.97 -1.83 -0.10
CA ALA A 30 2.68 -1.40 -0.61
C ALA A 30 1.93 -2.52 -1.34
N LYS A 31 2.63 -3.35 -2.12
CA LYS A 31 2.04 -4.53 -2.75
C LYS A 31 1.49 -5.50 -1.72
N SER A 32 2.20 -5.78 -0.62
CA SER A 32 1.71 -6.70 0.41
C SER A 32 0.41 -6.20 1.05
N VAL A 33 0.30 -4.90 1.32
CA VAL A 33 -0.91 -4.31 1.92
C VAL A 33 -2.11 -4.39 0.98
N VAL A 34 -1.92 -4.13 -0.32
CA VAL A 34 -3.02 -4.25 -1.31
C VAL A 34 -3.44 -5.73 -1.46
N SER A 35 -2.46 -6.63 -1.46
CA SER A 35 -2.64 -8.07 -1.58
C SER A 35 -3.40 -8.72 -0.41
N GLU A 36 -3.25 -8.22 0.82
CA GLU A 36 -3.97 -8.71 2.03
C GLU A 36 -5.50 -8.64 1.87
N ARG A 37 -6.01 -7.68 1.10
CA ARG A 37 -7.46 -7.43 0.95
C ARG A 37 -8.13 -8.28 -0.13
N GLY A 38 -7.43 -9.25 -0.71
CA GLY A 38 -7.95 -10.05 -1.83
C GLY A 38 -8.08 -9.28 -3.15
N SER A 39 -7.67 -8.00 -3.18
CA SER A 39 -7.60 -7.18 -4.39
C SER A 39 -6.34 -7.53 -5.15
N GLN A 40 -6.31 -8.70 -5.79
CA GLN A 40 -5.13 -9.16 -6.50
C GLN A 40 -5.45 -9.38 -7.97
N THR A 41 -5.01 -8.43 -8.78
CA THR A 41 -4.43 -8.68 -10.12
C THR A 41 -3.78 -7.42 -10.72
N PHE A 42 -4.10 -6.21 -10.26
CA PHE A 42 -3.68 -4.96 -10.96
C PHE A 42 -3.09 -3.87 -10.06
N ALA A 43 -2.31 -4.24 -9.04
CA ALA A 43 -1.60 -3.25 -8.23
C ALA A 43 -0.33 -2.75 -8.94
N THR A 44 -0.39 -1.58 -9.58
CA THR A 44 0.79 -0.90 -10.13
C THR A 44 1.42 -0.05 -9.04
N VAL A 45 2.64 -0.40 -8.63
CA VAL A 45 3.36 0.29 -7.57
C VAL A 45 4.69 0.77 -8.10
N SER A 46 4.97 2.06 -7.96
CA SER A 46 6.22 2.68 -8.38
C SER A 46 6.78 3.61 -7.30
N TYR A 47 8.09 3.85 -7.36
CA TYR A 47 8.79 4.71 -6.39
C TYR A 47 9.76 5.69 -7.06
N PRO A 48 9.29 6.56 -7.98
CA PRO A 48 10.13 7.61 -8.57
C PRO A 48 10.41 8.72 -7.56
N ASP A 49 11.62 9.28 -7.56
CA ASP A 49 11.97 10.51 -6.84
C ASP A 49 11.52 10.57 -5.37
N LYS A 50 11.61 9.42 -4.67
CA LYS A 50 11.18 9.26 -3.27
C LYS A 50 9.67 9.45 -3.05
N SER A 51 8.86 9.27 -4.09
CA SER A 51 7.40 9.33 -4.04
C SER A 51 6.83 7.95 -4.33
N LEU A 52 6.11 7.36 -3.38
CA LEU A 52 5.48 6.06 -3.54
C LEU A 52 4.12 6.25 -4.19
N ILE A 53 3.94 5.69 -5.39
CA ILE A 53 2.67 5.74 -6.13
C ILE A 53 2.10 4.33 -6.14
N VAL A 54 0.87 4.18 -5.63
CA VAL A 54 0.16 2.92 -5.52
C VAL A 54 -1.16 3.06 -6.26
N GLU A 55 -1.32 2.30 -7.33
CA GLU A 55 -2.56 2.21 -8.09
C GLU A 55 -3.13 0.81 -7.93
N PHE A 56 -4.41 0.71 -7.58
CA PHE A 56 -5.06 -0.58 -7.33
C PHE A 56 -6.54 -0.53 -7.70
N ARG A 57 -7.11 -1.70 -7.99
CA ARG A 57 -8.53 -1.85 -8.30
C ARG A 57 -9.36 -1.98 -7.03
N LEU A 58 -10.50 -1.32 -7.01
CA LEU A 58 -11.57 -1.49 -6.04
C LEU A 58 -12.55 -2.52 -6.64
N GLU A 59 -12.38 -3.79 -6.30
CA GLU A 59 -13.25 -4.92 -6.73
C GLU A 59 -14.60 -4.93 -5.96
N PRO A 60 -15.67 -5.44 -6.58
CA PRO A 60 -16.56 -4.72 -7.47
C PRO A 60 -17.59 -3.84 -6.74
N TYR A 61 -18.15 -2.87 -7.47
CA TYR A 61 -19.19 -1.93 -7.06
C TYR A 61 -20.48 -2.57 -6.51
N SER A 62 -20.65 -3.89 -6.63
CA SER A 62 -21.80 -4.62 -6.07
C SER A 62 -21.92 -4.46 -4.55
N ALA A 63 -20.84 -4.10 -3.86
CA ALA A 63 -20.86 -3.78 -2.43
C ALA A 63 -21.26 -2.32 -2.11
N GLY A 64 -21.51 -1.48 -3.12
CA GLY A 64 -21.94 -0.09 -2.97
C GLY A 64 -20.80 0.92 -2.72
N LYS A 65 -21.07 2.19 -3.03
CA LYS A 65 -20.12 3.31 -2.93
C LYS A 65 -19.48 3.45 -1.55
N ALA A 66 -20.27 3.37 -0.47
CA ALA A 66 -19.78 3.50 0.90
C ALA A 66 -18.71 2.44 1.22
N THR A 67 -18.91 1.21 0.74
CA THR A 67 -17.95 0.12 0.92
C THR A 67 -16.67 0.36 0.14
N ALA A 68 -16.76 0.87 -1.09
CA ALA A 68 -15.59 1.21 -1.90
C ALA A 68 -14.75 2.33 -1.27
N VAL A 69 -15.39 3.39 -0.79
CA VAL A 69 -14.71 4.51 -0.09
C VAL A 69 -14.04 4.03 1.19
N ARG A 70 -14.74 3.22 1.99
CA ARG A 70 -14.18 2.66 3.22
C ARG A 70 -12.99 1.74 2.95
N ALA A 71 -13.09 0.85 1.96
CA ALA A 71 -12.00 -0.04 1.57
C ALA A 71 -10.77 0.75 1.08
N PHE A 72 -10.99 1.77 0.25
CA PHE A 72 -9.94 2.67 -0.19
C PHE A 72 -9.26 3.38 0.99
N GLY A 73 -10.04 3.91 1.93
CA GLY A 73 -9.54 4.57 3.12
C GLY A 73 -8.71 3.65 4.03
N GLU A 74 -9.13 2.41 4.22
CA GLU A 74 -8.39 1.45 5.04
C GLU A 74 -7.03 1.09 4.44
N ILE A 75 -7.00 0.83 3.11
CA ILE A 75 -5.74 0.57 2.39
C ILE A 75 -4.84 1.80 2.46
N THR A 76 -5.42 2.99 2.23
CA THR A 76 -4.69 4.25 2.30
C THR A 76 -4.07 4.49 3.67
N LYS A 77 -4.84 4.34 4.75
CA LYS A 77 -4.36 4.49 6.13
C LYS A 77 -3.18 3.57 6.40
N LYS A 78 -3.31 2.28 6.08
CA LYS A 78 -2.22 1.29 6.25
C LYS A 78 -0.96 1.65 5.45
N ILE A 79 -1.12 2.02 4.17
CA ILE A 79 0.02 2.32 3.29
C ILE A 79 0.66 3.65 3.69
N ALA A 80 -0.09 4.73 3.88
CA ALA A 80 0.46 6.03 4.23
C ALA A 80 1.22 5.96 5.57
N GLN A 81 0.56 5.46 6.62
CA GLN A 81 1.19 5.31 7.94
C GLN A 81 2.42 4.39 7.89
N GLY A 82 2.28 3.21 7.28
CA GLY A 82 3.36 2.24 7.22
C GLY A 82 4.52 2.69 6.34
N ALA A 83 4.26 3.38 5.23
CA ALA A 83 5.30 3.85 4.32
C ALA A 83 6.15 4.94 4.96
N PHE A 84 5.54 5.94 5.61
CA PHE A 84 6.29 7.00 6.27
C PHE A 84 7.03 6.52 7.52
N SER A 85 6.50 5.53 8.24
CA SER A 85 7.13 4.92 9.41
C SER A 85 8.33 4.04 9.03
N LYS A 86 8.15 3.13 8.06
CA LYS A 86 9.18 2.14 7.68
C LYS A 86 10.24 2.68 6.72
N PHE A 87 9.92 3.71 5.93
CA PHE A 87 10.80 4.21 4.88
C PHE A 87 11.03 5.72 5.04
N PRO A 88 12.00 6.13 5.89
CA PRO A 88 12.19 7.54 6.25
C PRO A 88 12.58 8.43 5.06
N LYS A 89 13.09 7.83 3.97
CA LYS A 89 13.47 8.53 2.73
C LYS A 89 12.27 8.92 1.86
N ILE A 90 11.08 8.36 2.08
CA ILE A 90 9.87 8.71 1.34
C ILE A 90 9.47 10.15 1.64
N LYS A 91 9.19 10.92 0.59
CA LYS A 91 8.70 12.30 0.67
C LYS A 91 7.19 12.40 0.49
N SER A 92 6.61 11.54 -0.34
CA SER A 92 5.17 11.52 -0.57
C SER A 92 4.65 10.12 -0.89
N VAL A 93 3.37 9.91 -0.60
CA VAL A 93 2.62 8.71 -0.95
C VAL A 93 1.38 9.15 -1.72
N GLN A 94 1.18 8.60 -2.90
CA GLN A 94 0.00 8.81 -3.73
C GLN A 94 -0.71 7.48 -3.91
N LEU A 95 -2.00 7.45 -3.65
CA LEU A 95 -2.83 6.28 -3.85
C LEU A 95 -3.92 6.58 -4.85
N ILE A 96 -4.15 5.63 -5.75
CA ILE A 96 -5.13 5.70 -6.84
C ILE A 96 -5.98 4.44 -6.74
N GLY A 97 -7.26 4.62 -6.42
CA GLY A 97 -8.27 3.58 -6.51
C GLY A 97 -8.93 3.67 -7.88
N ASN A 98 -8.89 2.58 -8.64
CA ASN A 98 -9.59 2.45 -9.92
C ASN A 98 -10.82 1.55 -9.73
N LEU A 99 -11.94 1.92 -10.33
CA LEU A 99 -13.14 1.10 -10.35
C LEU A 99 -13.29 0.43 -11.70
N ALA A 100 -13.79 -0.79 -11.67
CA ALA A 100 -14.38 -1.37 -12.86
C ALA A 100 -15.85 -1.02 -12.94
N LEU A 101 -16.18 -0.30 -14.01
CA LEU A 101 -17.53 0.06 -14.38
C LEU A 101 -17.96 -0.88 -15.50
N ARG A 102 -19.11 -1.53 -15.30
CA ARG A 102 -19.74 -2.32 -16.35
C ARG A 102 -20.76 -1.44 -17.06
N ASP A 103 -20.56 -1.21 -18.35
CA ASP A 103 -21.52 -0.43 -19.14
C ASP A 103 -22.82 -1.22 -19.37
N LYS A 104 -23.86 -0.53 -19.88
CA LYS A 104 -25.15 -1.14 -20.21
C LYS A 104 -25.10 -2.23 -21.29
N HIS A 105 -23.97 -2.34 -22.01
CA HIS A 105 -23.72 -3.35 -23.04
C HIS A 105 -22.91 -4.53 -22.50
N GLY A 106 -22.54 -4.53 -21.21
CA GLY A 106 -21.78 -5.59 -20.56
C GLY A 106 -20.27 -5.49 -20.73
N ASN A 107 -19.74 -4.37 -21.23
CA ASN A 107 -18.30 -4.13 -21.33
C ASN A 107 -17.76 -3.60 -19.99
N ASP A 108 -16.66 -4.19 -19.54
CA ASP A 108 -15.95 -3.68 -18.37
C ASP A 108 -14.98 -2.57 -18.80
N THR A 109 -15.13 -1.39 -18.23
CA THR A 109 -14.21 -0.27 -18.33
C THR A 109 -13.55 -0.04 -16.98
N VAL A 110 -12.29 0.38 -16.95
CA VAL A 110 -11.60 0.73 -15.70
C VAL A 110 -11.38 2.23 -15.71
N ASP A 111 -11.97 2.93 -14.75
CA ASP A 111 -11.79 4.37 -14.60
C ASP A 111 -11.26 4.73 -13.22
N ARG A 112 -10.55 5.85 -13.15
CA ARG A 112 -9.99 6.37 -11.91
C ARG A 112 -11.11 6.87 -11.03
N ALA A 113 -11.30 6.17 -9.92
CA ALA A 113 -12.35 6.43 -8.98
C ALA A 113 -11.95 7.54 -7.99
N VAL A 114 -10.83 7.34 -7.33
CA VAL A 114 -10.35 8.21 -6.27
C VAL A 114 -8.84 8.27 -6.31
N MET A 115 -8.29 9.45 -6.06
CA MET A 115 -6.87 9.65 -5.88
C MET A 115 -6.66 10.53 -4.66
N VAL A 116 -5.69 10.15 -3.83
CA VAL A 116 -5.24 10.94 -2.68
C VAL A 116 -3.74 11.01 -2.68
N LYS A 117 -3.20 12.12 -2.18
CA LYS A 117 -1.78 12.32 -1.98
C LYS A 117 -1.51 12.84 -0.58
N PHE A 118 -0.50 12.26 0.05
CA PHE A 118 0.04 12.69 1.33
C PHE A 118 1.53 12.99 1.19
N SER A 119 1.96 14.11 1.74
CA SER A 119 3.34 14.47 2.00
C SER A 119 3.74 13.97 3.38
N LYS A 120 5.04 13.73 3.57
CA LYS A 120 5.56 13.32 4.88
C LYS A 120 5.21 14.31 5.99
N VAL A 121 5.17 15.61 5.67
CA VAL A 121 4.91 16.69 6.64
C VAL A 121 3.46 16.62 7.14
N ASN A 122 2.47 16.58 6.24
CA ASN A 122 1.07 16.46 6.64
C ASN A 122 0.77 15.10 7.26
N ALA A 123 1.32 14.01 6.71
CA ALA A 123 1.13 12.68 7.29
C ALA A 123 1.64 12.55 8.74
N ALA A 124 2.63 13.36 9.13
CA ALA A 124 3.14 13.40 10.50
C ALA A 124 2.24 14.17 11.48
N THR A 125 1.33 15.03 10.98
CA THR A 125 0.36 15.75 11.82
C THR A 125 -0.93 14.97 12.04
N ILE A 126 -1.14 13.90 11.27
CA ILE A 126 -2.35 13.06 11.32
C ILE A 126 -2.18 11.99 12.40
N LYS A 127 -3.15 11.93 13.33
CA LYS A 127 -3.31 10.79 14.26
C LYS A 127 -4.05 9.67 13.55
N TRP A 128 -3.30 8.83 12.85
CA TRP A 128 -3.87 7.82 11.96
C TRP A 128 -4.83 6.88 12.66
N GLU A 129 -4.59 6.53 13.94
CA GLU A 129 -5.45 5.72 14.78
C GLU A 129 -6.90 6.24 14.85
N ASP A 130 -7.10 7.55 14.93
CA ASP A 130 -8.39 8.22 15.09
C ASP A 130 -9.12 8.48 13.76
N VAL A 131 -8.43 8.30 12.63
CA VAL A 131 -9.01 8.54 11.31
C VAL A 131 -9.99 7.42 10.94
N ASP A 132 -11.25 7.80 10.71
CA ASP A 132 -12.25 6.97 10.04
C ASP A 132 -11.83 6.77 8.58
N PRO A 133 -11.71 5.51 8.10
CA PRO A 133 -11.45 5.22 6.70
C PRO A 133 -12.33 5.99 5.70
N ALA A 134 -13.60 6.27 6.04
CA ALA A 134 -14.49 7.02 5.18
C ALA A 134 -14.03 8.47 4.93
N ASN A 135 -13.28 9.05 5.88
CA ASN A 135 -12.88 10.46 5.87
C ASN A 135 -11.43 10.67 5.41
N VAL A 136 -10.73 9.61 5.01
CA VAL A 136 -9.31 9.67 4.61
C VAL A 136 -9.06 10.62 3.43
N VAL A 137 -10.04 10.78 2.54
CA VAL A 137 -9.93 11.66 1.37
C VAL A 137 -9.90 13.14 1.78
N GLU A 138 -10.62 13.50 2.84
CA GLU A 138 -10.78 14.88 3.31
C GLU A 138 -9.51 15.43 3.96
N ILE A 139 -8.68 14.55 4.53
CA ILE A 139 -7.43 14.90 5.22
C ILE A 139 -6.19 14.83 4.30
N ALA A 140 -6.37 14.46 3.04
CA ALA A 140 -5.28 14.38 2.06
C ALA A 140 -4.82 15.77 1.62
N ASP A 141 -3.51 15.92 1.31
CA ASP A 141 -2.97 17.19 0.79
C ASP A 141 -3.62 17.58 -0.53
N LYS A 142 -3.88 16.56 -1.36
CA LYS A 142 -4.58 16.67 -2.63
C LYS A 142 -5.43 15.44 -2.82
N HIS A 143 -6.63 15.64 -3.34
CA HIS A 143 -7.49 14.55 -3.76
C HIS A 143 -8.18 14.85 -5.08
N TRP A 144 -8.60 13.79 -5.75
CA TRP A 144 -9.50 13.81 -6.90
C TRP A 144 -10.50 12.68 -6.73
N ILE A 145 -11.77 12.95 -7.01
CA ILE A 145 -12.84 11.97 -6.90
C ILE A 145 -13.69 12.08 -8.17
N LEU A 146 -14.05 10.95 -8.78
CA LEU A 146 -15.03 10.94 -9.87
C LEU A 146 -16.37 11.51 -9.34
N PRO A 147 -17.07 12.39 -10.07
CA PRO A 147 -18.34 12.95 -9.60
C PRO A 147 -19.38 11.91 -9.20
N GLU A 148 -19.45 10.78 -9.91
CA GLU A 148 -20.37 9.66 -9.63
C GLU A 148 -20.00 8.89 -8.35
N LEU A 149 -18.76 9.04 -7.86
CA LEU A 149 -18.37 8.55 -6.54
C LEU A 149 -18.64 9.54 -5.43
N SER A 150 -18.98 10.79 -5.75
CA SER A 150 -19.19 11.85 -4.77
C SER A 150 -20.67 12.10 -4.48
N ALA A 151 -21.59 11.71 -5.36
CA ALA A 151 -23.02 11.95 -5.18
C ALA A 151 -23.84 10.65 -5.12
N ASP A 152 -24.28 10.29 -3.92
CA ASP A 152 -25.59 9.67 -3.77
C ASP A 152 -26.54 10.87 -3.62
N LYS A 153 -27.03 11.41 -4.74
CA LYS A 153 -28.03 12.48 -4.69
C LYS A 153 -29.40 11.81 -4.70
N LYS A 154 -29.88 11.59 -3.48
CA LYS A 154 -31.27 11.64 -2.97
C LYS A 154 -32.39 11.18 -3.91
#